data_AF-A0A2V8VEZ5-F1
#
_entry.id   AF-A0A2V8VEZ5-F1
#
_cell.length_a   1.000
_cell.length_b   1.000
_cell.length_c   1.000
_cell.angle_alpha   90.00
_cell.angle_beta   90.00
_cell.angle_gamma   90.00
#
_symmetry.space_group_name_H-M   'P 1'
#
loop_
_entity.id
_entity.type
_entity.pdbx_description
1 polymer ?
#
loop_
_entity_poly.entity_id
_entity_poly.type
_entity_poly.pdbx_seq_one_letter_code
_entity_poly.pdbx_strand_id
1 'polypeptide(L)'
;MLRVAAMRYVSRSLAVGGVRISLAAFFVCVAWAVVSVAADYATYIGDAYKYSVSAIASDANGNTYVTGSRAVAVSASGQGWLNDIFVSKLDPDGNLTLLATLSGKGSDQAFGIALDPSGNIYIVGSTSSPDFPLHHPLQSTAYQGSETGFLVKLSADGTILYSTYLGGTTGYSTMNAVVADAGGNAYVTGKTFASDYQHTTGLPAGFTAMGPGGVSAAFFAKISAAGDKPLWNGRM
;
A
#
# COMPACT_ATOMS: atom_id res chain seq x y z
N MET A 1 13.09 55.25 -17.37
CA MET A 1 12.32 56.27 -16.62
C MET A 1 11.12 55.59 -15.99
N LEU A 2 11.23 55.14 -14.73
CA LEU A 2 10.14 54.51 -13.99
C LEU A 2 9.78 55.46 -12.84
N ARG A 3 8.57 56.03 -12.89
CA ARG A 3 8.08 56.98 -11.88
C ARG A 3 7.53 56.20 -10.69
N VAL A 4 8.17 56.32 -9.53
CA VAL A 4 7.64 55.87 -8.24
C VAL A 4 6.65 56.91 -7.74
N ALA A 5 5.40 56.52 -7.50
CA ALA A 5 4.38 57.39 -6.91
C ALA A 5 4.66 57.53 -5.41
N ALA A 6 4.98 58.74 -4.96
CA ALA A 6 5.13 59.07 -3.56
C ALA A 6 3.74 59.13 -2.89
N MET A 7 3.44 58.18 -2.01
CA MET A 7 2.28 58.24 -1.13
C MET A 7 2.54 59.27 -0.03
N ARG A 8 1.89 60.43 -0.11
CA ARG A 8 1.93 61.46 0.95
C ARG A 8 1.16 60.96 2.17
N TYR A 9 1.87 60.75 3.28
CA TYR A 9 1.25 60.44 4.56
C TYR A 9 0.80 61.74 5.24
N VAL A 10 -0.50 61.88 5.47
CA VAL A 10 -1.06 62.95 6.31
C VAL A 10 -1.10 62.43 7.73
N SER A 11 -0.18 62.88 8.59
CA SER A 11 -0.20 62.56 10.02
C SER A 11 -1.33 63.34 10.70
N ARG A 12 -2.35 62.63 11.20
CA ARG A 12 -3.25 63.17 12.22
C ARG A 12 -2.75 62.70 13.58
N SER A 13 -2.26 63.63 14.39
CA SER A 13 -1.95 63.36 15.80
C SER A 13 -3.25 63.32 16.60
N LEU A 14 -3.57 62.16 17.20
CA LEU A 14 -4.59 62.07 18.24
C LEU A 14 -3.88 62.23 19.59
N ALA A 15 -4.21 63.29 20.33
CA ALA A 15 -3.69 63.51 21.68
C ALA A 15 -4.76 63.09 22.69
N VAL A 16 -4.49 62.03 23.46
CA VAL A 16 -5.21 61.72 24.70
C VAL A 16 -4.15 61.45 25.76
N GLY A 17 -4.12 62.28 26.81
CA GLY A 17 -3.34 62.01 28.02
C GLY A 17 -1.82 62.09 27.92
N GLY A 18 -1.26 63.24 27.52
CA GLY A 18 0.05 63.72 27.98
C GLY A 18 1.34 62.95 27.65
N VAL A 19 1.30 61.77 27.02
CA VAL A 19 2.51 60.99 26.69
C VAL A 19 2.86 61.11 25.21
N ARG A 20 4.03 61.69 24.92
CA ARG A 20 4.65 61.63 23.58
C ARG A 20 5.42 60.31 23.45
N ILE A 21 4.88 59.35 22.72
CA ILE A 21 5.63 58.15 22.29
C ILE A 21 6.33 58.50 20.98
N SER A 22 7.65 58.67 21.03
CA SER A 22 8.50 58.77 19.84
C SER A 22 8.66 57.37 19.24
N LEU A 23 8.31 57.22 17.96
CA LEU A 23 8.41 55.96 17.22
C LEU A 23 9.89 55.63 16.95
N ALA A 24 10.57 55.00 17.90
CA ALA A 24 11.87 54.39 17.69
C ALA A 24 11.68 52.90 17.37
N ALA A 25 11.78 52.57 16.08
CA ALA A 25 12.09 51.28 15.49
C ALA A 25 11.77 50.02 16.33
N PHE A 26 10.54 49.53 16.23
CA PHE A 26 10.24 48.12 16.49
C PHE A 26 10.42 47.36 15.17
N PHE A 27 11.58 46.73 14.98
CA PHE A 27 11.71 45.63 14.04
C PHE A 27 10.88 44.47 14.60
N VAL A 28 9.58 44.45 14.30
CA VAL A 28 8.80 43.22 14.43
C VAL A 28 9.31 42.31 13.32
N CYS A 29 10.16 41.36 13.69
CA CYS A 29 10.29 40.13 12.93
C CYS A 29 8.89 39.53 12.89
N VAL A 30 8.14 39.79 11.81
CA VAL A 30 6.98 38.98 11.48
C VAL A 30 7.58 37.65 11.06
N ALA A 31 7.91 36.83 12.05
CA ALA A 31 7.94 35.40 11.85
C ALA A 31 6.55 35.09 11.29
N TRP A 32 6.49 34.84 9.99
CA TRP A 32 5.38 34.13 9.41
C TRP A 32 5.43 32.74 10.07
N ALA A 33 4.87 32.66 11.28
CA ALA A 33 4.38 31.43 11.81
C ALA A 33 3.26 31.05 10.85
N VAL A 34 3.62 30.34 9.78
CA VAL A 34 2.70 29.39 9.19
C VAL A 34 2.45 28.43 10.35
N VAL A 35 1.40 28.71 11.12
CA VAL A 35 0.78 27.68 11.92
C VAL A 35 0.41 26.66 10.87
N SER A 36 1.25 25.63 10.68
CA SER A 36 0.79 24.45 9.98
C SER A 36 -0.36 24.01 10.85
N VAL A 37 -1.57 24.24 10.38
CA VAL A 37 -2.72 23.54 10.92
C VAL A 37 -2.33 22.10 10.62
N ALA A 38 -1.82 21.38 11.62
CA ALA A 38 -1.81 19.94 11.56
C ALA A 38 -3.28 19.63 11.32
N ALA A 39 -3.62 19.29 10.09
CA ALA A 39 -4.97 18.93 9.78
C ALA A 39 -5.14 17.59 10.48
N ASP A 40 -5.74 17.64 11.67
CA ASP A 40 -6.09 16.47 12.47
C ASP A 40 -7.21 15.73 11.73
N TYR A 41 -6.87 15.08 10.62
CA TYR A 41 -7.81 14.25 9.89
C TYR A 41 -7.84 12.87 10.54
N ALA A 42 -8.86 12.65 11.37
CA ALA A 42 -9.32 11.31 11.68
C ALA A 42 -10.40 10.91 10.66
N THR A 43 -10.00 10.54 9.45
CA THR A 43 -10.91 9.90 8.48
C THR A 43 -10.98 8.41 8.78
N TYR A 44 -12.16 7.93 9.16
CA TYR A 44 -12.40 6.51 9.37
C TYR A 44 -12.46 5.77 8.03
N ILE A 45 -11.71 4.67 7.89
CA ILE A 45 -11.73 3.83 6.68
C ILE A 45 -12.95 2.91 6.74
N GLY A 46 -13.86 3.07 5.77
CA GLY A 46 -14.87 2.08 5.48
C GLY A 46 -16.09 2.10 6.40
N ASP A 47 -16.48 0.94 6.91
CA ASP A 47 -17.80 0.67 7.50
C ASP A 47 -17.71 0.17 8.96
N ALA A 48 -18.79 -0.43 9.48
CA ALA A 48 -18.85 -0.90 10.87
C ALA A 48 -17.83 -1.99 11.24
N TYR A 49 -17.08 -2.55 10.28
CA TYR A 49 -16.08 -3.57 10.54
C TYR A 49 -14.75 -3.00 11.05
N LYS A 50 -13.93 -3.87 11.66
CA LYS A 50 -12.60 -3.49 12.15
C LYS A 50 -11.60 -3.57 11.00
N TYR A 51 -10.83 -2.50 10.84
CA TYR A 51 -9.77 -2.41 9.86
C TYR A 51 -8.40 -2.45 10.56
N SER A 52 -7.46 -3.20 10.00
CA SER A 52 -6.06 -3.21 10.40
C SER A 52 -5.21 -2.94 9.18
N VAL A 53 -4.44 -1.85 9.19
CA VAL A 53 -3.47 -1.54 8.13
C VAL A 53 -2.24 -2.42 8.33
N SER A 54 -1.81 -3.11 7.28
CA SER A 54 -0.60 -3.95 7.29
C SER A 54 0.53 -3.37 6.43
N ALA A 55 0.19 -2.57 5.42
CA ALA A 55 1.18 -1.96 4.53
C ALA A 55 0.71 -0.61 3.98
N ILE A 56 1.69 0.22 3.61
CA ILE A 56 1.52 1.59 3.13
C ILE A 56 2.50 1.88 1.99
N ALA A 57 2.08 2.64 0.99
CA ALA A 57 2.91 3.18 -0.08
C ALA A 57 2.49 4.62 -0.40
N SER A 58 3.33 5.38 -1.10
CA SER A 58 3.00 6.75 -1.52
C SER A 58 3.44 7.01 -2.95
N ASP A 59 2.71 7.86 -3.66
CA ASP A 59 3.10 8.31 -5.00
C ASP A 59 3.81 9.67 -4.99
N ALA A 60 4.35 10.09 -6.14
CA ALA A 60 5.07 11.34 -6.30
C ALA A 60 4.19 12.60 -6.11
N ASN A 61 2.86 12.45 -6.17
CA ASN A 61 1.91 13.54 -5.93
C ASN A 61 1.57 13.69 -4.44
N GLY A 62 2.14 12.84 -3.58
CA GLY A 62 1.88 12.86 -2.14
C GLY A 62 0.65 12.07 -1.72
N ASN A 63 0.00 11.32 -2.63
CA ASN A 63 -1.08 10.43 -2.20
C ASN A 63 -0.49 9.24 -1.45
N THR A 64 -1.17 8.82 -0.40
CA THR A 64 -0.82 7.67 0.42
C THR A 64 -1.83 6.56 0.19
N TYR A 65 -1.34 5.35 -0.07
CA TYR A 65 -2.16 4.15 -0.28
C TYR A 65 -1.92 3.20 0.87
N VAL A 66 -2.99 2.70 1.46
CA VAL A 66 -2.95 1.74 2.56
C VAL A 66 -3.71 0.48 2.18
N THR A 67 -3.21 -0.66 2.63
CA THR A 67 -3.91 -1.94 2.55
C THR A 67 -3.83 -2.69 3.87
N GLY A 68 -4.69 -3.68 4.02
CA GLY A 68 -4.67 -4.59 5.14
C GLY A 68 -5.97 -5.37 5.25
N SER A 69 -6.30 -5.76 6.46
CA SER A 69 -7.44 -6.63 6.75
C SER A 69 -8.66 -5.84 7.22
N ARG A 70 -9.83 -6.23 6.72
CA ARG A 70 -11.16 -5.81 7.18
C ARG A 70 -11.85 -7.04 7.76
N ALA A 71 -12.13 -7.08 9.05
CA ALA A 71 -12.69 -8.25 9.72
C ALA A 71 -14.23 -8.31 9.54
N VAL A 72 -14.76 -9.27 8.77
CA VAL A 72 -16.16 -9.23 8.28
C VAL A 72 -17.08 -10.22 9.01
N ALA A 73 -16.57 -11.38 9.42
CA ALA A 73 -17.40 -12.39 10.08
C ALA A 73 -16.54 -13.32 10.96
N VAL A 74 -17.18 -14.07 11.85
CA VAL A 74 -16.52 -15.18 12.56
C VAL A 74 -16.45 -16.37 11.60
N SER A 75 -15.30 -17.05 11.54
CA SER A 75 -15.12 -18.24 10.70
C SER A 75 -16.11 -19.34 11.06
N ALA A 76 -16.46 -20.20 10.10
CA ALA A 76 -17.40 -21.31 10.33
C ALA A 76 -16.93 -22.29 11.43
N SER A 77 -15.63 -22.34 11.72
CA SER A 77 -15.04 -23.13 12.81
C SER A 77 -15.11 -22.43 14.18
N GLY A 78 -15.58 -21.19 14.25
CA GLY A 78 -15.61 -20.38 15.48
C GLY A 78 -14.23 -19.94 15.97
N GLN A 79 -13.16 -20.21 15.20
CA GLN A 79 -11.76 -20.00 15.57
C GLN A 79 -11.20 -18.72 14.91
N GLY A 80 -11.86 -17.57 15.13
CA GLY A 80 -11.36 -16.26 14.70
C GLY A 80 -12.24 -15.57 13.65
N TRP A 81 -11.74 -14.44 13.13
CA TRP A 81 -12.44 -13.63 12.12
C TRP A 81 -11.97 -13.99 10.71
N LEU A 82 -12.90 -14.09 9.77
CA LEU A 82 -12.62 -13.98 8.34
C LEU A 82 -12.27 -12.54 8.04
N ASN A 83 -11.14 -12.37 7.36
CA ASN A 83 -10.66 -11.07 6.92
C ASN A 83 -10.89 -10.94 5.42
N ASP A 84 -11.32 -9.75 5.00
CA ASP A 84 -11.26 -9.29 3.62
C ASP A 84 -10.05 -8.36 3.48
N ILE A 85 -9.62 -8.12 2.23
CA ILE A 85 -8.61 -7.10 1.94
C ILE A 85 -9.32 -5.78 1.62
N PHE A 86 -8.78 -4.68 2.12
CA PHE A 86 -9.15 -3.35 1.66
C PHE A 86 -7.96 -2.62 1.04
N VAL A 87 -8.25 -1.67 0.16
CA VAL A 87 -7.27 -0.76 -0.45
C VAL A 87 -7.85 0.62 -0.39
N SER A 88 -7.15 1.56 0.22
CA SER A 88 -7.61 2.94 0.32
C SER A 88 -6.52 3.92 -0.04
N LYS A 89 -6.93 5.08 -0.56
CA LYS A 89 -6.08 6.20 -0.92
C LYS A 89 -6.45 7.40 -0.07
N LEU A 90 -5.46 8.05 0.52
CA LEU A 90 -5.55 9.34 1.17
C LEU A 90 -4.78 10.35 0.32
N ASP A 91 -5.44 11.39 -0.17
CA ASP A 91 -4.76 12.47 -0.90
C ASP A 91 -4.15 13.51 0.07
N PRO A 92 -3.26 14.41 -0.42
CA PRO A 92 -2.65 15.44 0.41
C PRO A 92 -3.63 16.43 1.07
N ASP A 93 -4.85 16.55 0.55
CA ASP A 93 -5.88 17.42 1.08
C ASP A 93 -6.66 16.75 2.24
N GLY A 94 -6.42 15.46 2.49
CA GLY A 94 -7.06 14.68 3.54
C GLY A 94 -8.28 13.89 3.07
N ASN A 95 -8.54 13.81 1.75
CA ASN A 95 -9.67 13.05 1.24
C ASN A 95 -9.31 11.56 1.16
N LEU A 96 -10.07 10.75 1.90
CA LEU A 96 -9.94 9.31 1.94
C LEU A 96 -10.91 8.65 0.95
N THR A 97 -10.40 7.77 0.10
CA THR A 97 -11.17 6.98 -0.88
C THR A 97 -10.90 5.49 -0.68
N LEU A 98 -11.96 4.68 -0.52
CA LEU A 98 -11.87 3.23 -0.62
C LEU A 98 -11.83 2.85 -2.10
N LEU A 99 -10.70 2.32 -2.56
CA LEU A 99 -10.49 1.95 -3.97
C LEU A 99 -11.00 0.55 -4.29
N ALA A 100 -10.76 -0.41 -3.40
CA ALA A 100 -11.14 -1.80 -3.63
C ALA A 100 -11.33 -2.57 -2.32
N THR A 101 -12.17 -3.58 -2.39
CA THR A 101 -12.25 -4.69 -1.43
C THR A 101 -12.06 -6.00 -2.19
N LEU A 102 -11.12 -6.84 -1.76
CA LEU A 102 -10.81 -8.12 -2.40
C LEU A 102 -11.06 -9.24 -1.41
N SER A 103 -11.94 -10.16 -1.74
CA SER A 103 -12.26 -11.32 -0.89
C SER A 103 -12.92 -12.46 -1.66
N GLY A 104 -12.91 -13.64 -1.04
CA GLY A 104 -13.75 -14.78 -1.40
C GLY A 104 -14.43 -15.37 -0.15
N LYS A 105 -14.72 -16.67 -0.16
CA LYS A 105 -15.39 -17.36 0.97
C LYS A 105 -14.47 -17.67 2.15
N GLY A 106 -13.16 -17.57 1.97
CA GLY A 106 -12.14 -17.84 2.97
C GLY A 106 -11.70 -16.58 3.72
N SER A 107 -10.54 -16.66 4.39
CA SER A 107 -9.88 -15.48 4.96
C SER A 107 -8.79 -15.00 4.00
N ASP A 108 -8.75 -13.69 3.80
CA ASP A 108 -7.91 -13.00 2.86
C ASP A 108 -7.15 -11.88 3.58
N GLN A 109 -5.82 -11.85 3.42
CA GLN A 109 -4.96 -10.90 4.11
C GLN A 109 -3.94 -10.32 3.15
N ALA A 110 -3.83 -8.99 3.13
CA ALA A 110 -2.77 -8.28 2.44
C ALA A 110 -1.59 -8.06 3.39
N PHE A 111 -0.38 -8.22 2.90
CA PHE A 111 0.86 -8.05 3.66
C PHE A 111 1.81 -7.02 3.03
N GLY A 112 1.66 -6.71 1.74
CA GLY A 112 2.48 -5.73 1.04
C GLY A 112 1.71 -4.95 -0.01
N ILE A 113 2.12 -3.69 -0.21
CA ILE A 113 1.62 -2.80 -1.26
C ILE A 113 2.79 -2.08 -1.94
N ALA A 114 2.72 -1.93 -3.26
CA ALA A 114 3.65 -1.11 -4.04
C ALA A 114 2.92 -0.39 -5.17
N LEU A 115 3.57 0.65 -5.70
CA LEU A 115 3.07 1.42 -6.85
C LEU A 115 4.11 1.40 -7.97
N ASP A 116 3.64 1.35 -9.22
CA ASP A 116 4.49 1.69 -10.38
C ASP A 116 4.36 3.19 -10.75
N PRO A 117 5.22 3.74 -11.63
CA PRO A 117 5.13 5.15 -12.03
C PRO A 117 3.85 5.56 -12.76
N SER A 118 3.06 4.58 -13.23
CA SER A 118 1.74 4.85 -13.83
C SER A 118 0.62 4.92 -12.78
N GLY A 119 0.96 4.73 -11.50
CA GLY A 119 0.00 4.70 -10.40
C GLY A 119 -0.74 3.38 -10.26
N ASN A 120 -0.31 2.31 -10.94
CA ASN A 120 -0.89 0.99 -10.72
C ASN A 120 -0.46 0.45 -9.36
N ILE A 121 -1.38 -0.24 -8.69
CA ILE A 121 -1.23 -0.69 -7.31
C ILE A 121 -0.99 -2.21 -7.32
N TYR A 122 0.05 -2.66 -6.64
CA TYR A 122 0.40 -4.07 -6.50
C TYR A 122 0.16 -4.47 -5.06
N ILE A 123 -0.57 -5.56 -4.86
CA ILE A 123 -0.91 -6.06 -3.53
C ILE A 123 -0.54 -7.52 -3.46
N VAL A 124 0.11 -7.89 -2.38
CA VAL A 124 0.49 -9.27 -2.10
C VAL A 124 0.01 -9.72 -0.74
N GLY A 125 -0.20 -11.01 -0.60
CA GLY A 125 -0.66 -11.56 0.66
C GLY A 125 -0.90 -13.06 0.61
N SER A 126 -1.86 -13.51 1.41
CA SER A 126 -2.33 -14.88 1.42
C SER A 126 -3.85 -14.96 1.46
N THR A 127 -4.39 -16.00 0.85
CA THR A 127 -5.82 -16.27 0.75
C THR A 127 -6.09 -17.74 1.02
N SER A 128 -7.11 -18.03 1.84
CA SER A 128 -7.69 -19.37 1.97
C SER A 128 -8.98 -19.50 1.14
N SER A 129 -9.28 -18.53 0.29
CA SER A 129 -10.51 -18.45 -0.50
C SER A 129 -10.36 -19.28 -1.78
N PRO A 130 -11.17 -20.33 -2.00
CA PRO A 130 -11.14 -21.08 -3.26
C PRO A 130 -11.66 -20.26 -4.45
N ASP A 131 -12.42 -19.19 -4.18
CA ASP A 131 -13.05 -18.28 -5.13
C ASP A 131 -12.51 -16.84 -5.02
N PHE A 132 -11.23 -16.69 -4.69
CA PHE A 132 -10.55 -15.39 -4.73
C PHE A 132 -10.72 -14.74 -6.13
N PRO A 133 -10.91 -13.41 -6.24
CA PRO A 133 -11.24 -12.76 -7.51
C PRO A 133 -10.03 -12.72 -8.44
N LEU A 134 -9.90 -13.75 -9.29
CA LEU A 134 -8.85 -13.87 -10.30
C LEU A 134 -9.20 -13.14 -11.60
N HIS A 135 -8.19 -12.55 -12.24
CA HIS A 135 -8.29 -11.86 -13.52
C HIS A 135 -6.99 -12.08 -14.30
N HIS A 136 -7.06 -12.71 -15.47
CA HIS A 136 -5.88 -13.13 -16.25
C HIS A 136 -4.76 -13.79 -15.41
N PRO A 137 -5.06 -14.86 -14.64
CA PRO A 137 -4.11 -15.43 -13.68
C PRO A 137 -2.97 -16.19 -14.36
N LEU A 138 -1.76 -16.07 -13.80
CA LEU A 138 -0.61 -16.95 -14.08
C LEU A 138 -0.82 -18.35 -13.49
N GLN A 139 -1.38 -18.43 -12.28
CA GLN A 139 -1.79 -19.66 -11.60
C GLN A 139 -3.25 -19.49 -11.18
N SER A 140 -4.13 -20.34 -11.73
CA SER A 140 -5.58 -20.28 -11.51
C SER A 140 -6.09 -21.20 -10.40
N THR A 141 -5.23 -22.08 -9.89
CA THR A 141 -5.60 -23.06 -8.86
C THR A 141 -4.85 -22.78 -7.56
N ALA A 142 -5.58 -22.67 -6.46
CA ALA A 142 -5.02 -22.57 -5.10
C ALA A 142 -4.70 -23.95 -4.52
N TYR A 143 -3.81 -23.99 -3.51
CA TYR A 143 -3.70 -25.14 -2.63
C TYR A 143 -4.97 -25.28 -1.79
N GLN A 144 -5.52 -26.49 -1.72
CA GLN A 144 -6.81 -26.74 -1.07
C GLN A 144 -6.70 -27.04 0.45
N GLY A 145 -5.49 -27.18 0.97
CA GLY A 145 -5.27 -27.57 2.38
C GLY A 145 -5.04 -26.41 3.35
N SER A 146 -4.72 -25.20 2.85
CA SER A 146 -4.39 -24.02 3.65
C SER A 146 -4.34 -22.79 2.73
N GLU A 147 -3.73 -21.70 3.19
CA GLU A 147 -3.54 -20.48 2.45
C GLU A 147 -2.60 -20.65 1.23
N THR A 148 -2.91 -19.90 0.18
CA THR A 148 -2.09 -19.73 -1.01
C THR A 148 -1.68 -18.26 -1.14
N GLY A 149 -0.44 -18.02 -1.57
CA GLY A 149 0.03 -16.67 -1.87
C GLY A 149 -0.71 -16.09 -3.07
N PHE A 150 -0.97 -14.78 -3.07
CA PHE A 150 -1.55 -14.09 -4.22
C PHE A 150 -0.76 -12.82 -4.56
N LEU A 151 -0.87 -12.42 -5.83
CA LEU A 151 -0.49 -11.10 -6.33
C LEU A 151 -1.68 -10.52 -7.10
N VAL A 152 -2.05 -9.28 -6.77
CA VAL A 152 -3.08 -8.51 -7.47
C VAL A 152 -2.45 -7.22 -7.97
N LYS A 153 -2.72 -6.85 -9.22
CA LYS A 153 -2.44 -5.53 -9.78
C LYS A 153 -3.76 -4.82 -10.06
N LEU A 154 -3.91 -3.63 -9.49
CA LEU A 154 -5.03 -2.72 -9.75
C LEU A 154 -4.54 -1.51 -10.56
N SER A 155 -5.42 -0.90 -11.35
CA SER A 155 -5.21 0.46 -11.85
C SER A 155 -5.36 1.49 -10.72
N ALA A 156 -4.98 2.74 -11.01
CA ALA A 156 -5.04 3.84 -10.04
C ALA A 156 -6.45 4.12 -9.48
N ASP A 157 -7.50 3.68 -10.18
CA ASP A 157 -8.90 3.78 -9.76
C ASP A 157 -9.41 2.55 -8.98
N GLY A 158 -8.58 1.53 -8.78
CA GLY A 158 -8.94 0.30 -8.06
C GLY A 158 -9.45 -0.86 -8.93
N THR A 159 -9.54 -0.69 -10.26
CA THR A 159 -9.96 -1.79 -11.14
C THR A 159 -8.88 -2.88 -11.24
N ILE A 160 -9.25 -4.16 -11.17
CA ILE A 160 -8.29 -5.27 -11.31
C ILE A 160 -7.76 -5.33 -12.74
N LEU A 161 -6.45 -5.20 -12.90
CA LEU A 161 -5.74 -5.41 -14.16
C LEU A 161 -5.32 -6.88 -14.32
N TYR A 162 -4.77 -7.46 -13.25
CA TYR A 162 -4.63 -8.92 -13.13
C TYR A 162 -4.64 -9.34 -11.66
N SER A 163 -4.94 -10.60 -11.41
CA SER A 163 -4.82 -11.23 -10.10
C SER A 163 -4.58 -12.72 -10.27
N THR A 164 -3.63 -13.23 -9.50
CA THR A 164 -3.14 -14.60 -9.61
C THR A 164 -2.81 -15.18 -8.25
N TYR A 165 -3.00 -16.49 -8.11
CA TYR A 165 -2.26 -17.22 -7.09
C TYR A 165 -0.78 -17.28 -7.47
N LEU A 166 0.10 -17.57 -6.51
CA LEU A 166 1.48 -17.91 -6.76
C LEU A 166 2.05 -18.61 -5.54
N GLY A 167 2.77 -19.70 -5.78
CA GLY A 167 3.36 -20.49 -4.72
C GLY A 167 3.14 -21.99 -4.88
N GLY A 168 2.58 -22.45 -6.01
CA GLY A 168 2.31 -23.87 -6.27
C GLY A 168 0.97 -24.34 -5.70
N THR A 169 0.68 -25.63 -5.88
CA THR A 169 -0.63 -26.25 -5.58
C THR A 169 -0.52 -27.44 -4.63
N THR A 170 0.70 -27.84 -4.21
CA THR A 170 0.90 -29.01 -3.33
C THR A 170 1.21 -28.66 -1.88
N GLY A 171 1.31 -27.38 -1.53
CA GLY A 171 1.61 -26.93 -0.18
C GLY A 171 1.24 -25.47 0.03
N TYR A 172 1.14 -25.07 1.30
CA TYR A 172 0.76 -23.71 1.65
C TYR A 172 1.82 -22.70 1.24
N SER A 173 1.38 -21.48 0.95
CA SER A 173 2.24 -20.38 0.55
C SER A 173 1.70 -19.03 1.02
N THR A 174 2.60 -18.08 1.22
CA THR A 174 2.26 -16.67 1.51
C THR A 174 3.21 -15.77 0.76
N MET A 175 2.73 -14.62 0.28
CA MET A 175 3.60 -13.54 -0.18
C MET A 175 3.73 -12.45 0.87
N ASN A 176 4.94 -11.96 1.12
CA ASN A 176 5.21 -11.06 2.24
C ASN A 176 5.47 -9.62 1.81
N ALA A 177 6.16 -9.42 0.69
CA ALA A 177 6.52 -8.08 0.22
C ALA A 177 6.47 -8.00 -1.31
N VAL A 178 6.25 -6.77 -1.80
CA VAL A 178 6.24 -6.44 -3.22
C VAL A 178 6.91 -5.11 -3.47
N VAL A 179 7.63 -4.99 -4.58
CA VAL A 179 8.03 -3.72 -5.20
C VAL A 179 7.77 -3.77 -6.70
N ALA A 180 7.56 -2.64 -7.34
CA ALA A 180 7.37 -2.54 -8.79
C ALA A 180 8.50 -1.73 -9.43
N ASP A 181 8.97 -2.14 -10.61
CA ASP A 181 9.91 -1.34 -11.41
C ASP A 181 9.19 -0.35 -12.34
N ALA A 182 9.97 0.53 -12.98
CA ALA A 182 9.43 1.52 -13.91
C ALA A 182 8.77 0.91 -15.17
N GLY A 183 9.08 -0.36 -15.48
CA GLY A 183 8.41 -1.11 -16.54
C GLY A 183 7.11 -1.79 -16.07
N GLY A 184 6.72 -1.63 -14.81
CA GLY A 184 5.55 -2.25 -14.22
C GLY A 184 5.75 -3.72 -13.83
N ASN A 185 6.97 -4.25 -13.82
CA ASN A 185 7.19 -5.62 -13.35
C ASN A 185 7.17 -5.68 -11.83
N ALA A 186 6.50 -6.68 -11.27
CA ALA A 186 6.43 -6.89 -9.83
C ALA A 186 7.57 -7.79 -9.35
N TYR A 187 8.21 -7.43 -8.26
CA TYR A 187 9.19 -8.23 -7.55
C TYR A 187 8.56 -8.64 -6.23
N VAL A 188 8.40 -9.93 -6.02
CA VAL A 188 7.70 -10.47 -4.85
C VAL A 188 8.59 -11.41 -4.07
N THR A 189 8.40 -11.43 -2.76
CA THR A 189 9.01 -12.41 -1.86
C THR A 189 7.95 -13.09 -1.02
N GLY A 190 8.25 -14.27 -0.52
CA GLY A 190 7.32 -15.02 0.30
C GLY A 190 7.88 -16.35 0.77
N LYS A 191 6.98 -17.24 1.16
CA LYS A 191 7.29 -18.64 1.45
C LYS A 191 6.34 -19.57 0.68
N THR A 192 6.85 -20.71 0.25
CA THR A 192 6.09 -21.82 -0.34
C THR A 192 6.66 -23.15 0.11
N PHE A 193 5.79 -24.04 0.58
CA PHE A 193 6.11 -25.43 0.87
C PHE A 193 5.69 -26.36 -0.27
N ALA A 194 5.17 -25.81 -1.38
CA ALA A 194 4.65 -26.58 -2.48
C ALA A 194 5.79 -27.13 -3.33
N SER A 195 5.91 -28.46 -3.42
CA SER A 195 6.94 -29.15 -4.21
C SER A 195 6.88 -28.81 -5.71
N ASP A 196 5.72 -28.39 -6.21
CA ASP A 196 5.42 -28.07 -7.61
C ASP A 196 5.66 -26.58 -7.99
N TYR A 197 6.18 -25.76 -7.08
CA TYR A 197 6.57 -24.39 -7.39
C TYR A 197 7.65 -24.36 -8.48
N GLN A 198 7.31 -23.77 -9.63
CA GLN A 198 8.21 -23.64 -10.76
C GLN A 198 9.40 -22.76 -10.40
N HIS A 199 10.55 -23.01 -11.02
CA HIS A 199 11.75 -22.20 -10.85
C HIS A 199 12.40 -21.95 -12.20
N THR A 200 13.12 -20.84 -12.30
CA THR A 200 13.90 -20.53 -13.49
C THR A 200 15.20 -21.32 -13.48
N THR A 201 15.56 -21.90 -14.61
CA THR A 201 16.83 -22.65 -14.76
C THR A 201 18.01 -21.80 -14.29
N GLY A 202 18.84 -22.36 -13.41
CA GLY A 202 19.99 -21.68 -12.82
C GLY A 202 19.70 -20.90 -11.54
N LEU A 203 18.44 -20.83 -11.10
CA LEU A 203 18.06 -20.29 -9.79
C LEU A 203 17.78 -21.42 -8.77
N PRO A 204 17.87 -21.13 -7.46
CA PRO A 204 17.53 -22.07 -6.39
C PRO A 204 16.15 -22.72 -6.58
N ALA A 205 16.09 -24.05 -6.42
CA ALA A 205 14.94 -24.88 -6.77
C ALA A 205 14.42 -25.76 -5.62
N GLY A 206 15.02 -25.70 -4.43
CA GLY A 206 14.74 -26.65 -3.37
C GLY A 206 15.07 -26.19 -1.96
N PHE A 207 14.56 -26.96 -1.01
CA PHE A 207 14.58 -26.74 0.43
C PHE A 207 15.91 -27.19 1.08
N THR A 208 17.06 -26.76 0.57
CA THR A 208 18.32 -27.14 1.21
C THR A 208 18.42 -26.36 2.52
N ALA A 209 18.16 -27.05 3.64
CA ALA A 209 18.22 -26.48 4.98
C ALA A 209 19.54 -25.70 5.19
N MET A 210 19.45 -24.38 5.21
CA MET A 210 20.60 -23.52 5.51
C MET A 210 20.70 -23.38 7.03
N GLY A 211 21.39 -24.34 7.67
CA GLY A 211 21.75 -24.27 9.09
C GLY A 211 20.85 -25.08 10.04
N PRO A 212 21.23 -25.14 11.34
CA PRO A 212 20.65 -26.05 12.34
C PRO A 212 19.20 -25.73 12.77
N GLY A 213 18.48 -24.88 12.04
CA GLY A 213 17.09 -24.48 12.31
C GLY A 213 16.12 -24.70 11.15
N GLY A 214 16.57 -25.22 9.99
CA GLY A 214 15.69 -25.66 8.91
C GLY A 214 14.68 -24.61 8.41
N VAL A 215 15.13 -23.41 8.05
CA VAL A 215 14.29 -22.55 7.20
C VAL A 215 14.37 -23.10 5.77
N SER A 216 13.25 -23.68 5.35
CA SER A 216 13.02 -24.27 4.03
C SER A 216 11.67 -23.70 3.61
N ALA A 217 11.63 -22.77 2.63
CA ALA A 217 10.43 -22.38 1.87
C ALA A 217 10.52 -20.98 1.27
N ALA A 218 11.53 -20.17 1.56
CA ALA A 218 11.55 -18.79 1.07
C ALA A 218 11.57 -18.77 -0.46
N PHE A 219 10.74 -17.96 -1.10
CA PHE A 219 10.77 -17.79 -2.54
C PHE A 219 10.85 -16.33 -2.92
N PHE A 220 11.34 -16.10 -4.13
CA PHE A 220 11.37 -14.80 -4.78
C PHE A 220 10.96 -14.97 -6.24
N ALA A 221 10.32 -13.94 -6.79
CA ALA A 221 9.96 -13.91 -8.20
C ALA A 221 9.93 -12.49 -8.74
N LYS A 222 10.26 -12.34 -10.01
CA LYS A 222 9.91 -11.18 -10.81
C LYS A 222 8.84 -11.58 -11.81
N ILE A 223 7.69 -10.93 -11.76
CA ILE A 223 6.53 -11.17 -12.62
C ILE A 223 6.45 -10.04 -13.66
N SER A 224 6.12 -10.40 -14.89
CA SER A 224 5.94 -9.44 -15.98
C SER A 224 4.87 -8.40 -15.66
N ALA A 225 4.93 -7.23 -16.30
CA ALA A 225 3.94 -6.17 -16.11
C ALA A 225 2.50 -6.56 -16.46
N ALA A 226 2.33 -7.53 -17.35
CA ALA A 226 1.04 -8.11 -17.74
C ALA A 226 0.55 -9.20 -16.78
N GLY A 227 1.39 -9.66 -15.84
CA GLY A 227 1.05 -10.77 -14.94
C GLY A 227 1.02 -12.14 -15.62
N ASP A 228 1.49 -12.26 -16.86
CA ASP A 228 1.32 -13.44 -17.72
C ASP A 228 2.49 -14.44 -17.66
N LYS A 229 3.62 -14.06 -17.06
CA LYS A 229 4.78 -14.94 -16.90
C LYS A 229 5.73 -14.49 -15.78
N PRO A 230 6.43 -15.43 -15.13
CA PRO A 230 7.63 -15.10 -14.39
C PRO A 230 8.74 -14.71 -15.38
N LEU A 231 9.44 -13.62 -15.09
CA LEU A 231 10.70 -13.26 -15.76
C LEU A 231 11.88 -14.01 -15.12
N TRP A 232 11.80 -14.21 -13.81
CA TRP A 232 12.62 -15.16 -13.09
C TRP A 232 11.97 -15.49 -11.74
N ASN A 233 12.31 -16.64 -11.18
CA ASN A 233 11.88 -17.05 -9.85
C ASN A 233 12.75 -18.18 -9.28
N GLY A 234 12.81 -18.26 -7.95
CA GLY A 234 13.53 -19.31 -7.24
C GLY A 234 13.00 -19.49 -5.82
N ARG A 235 13.42 -20.59 -5.18
CA ARG A 235 13.10 -20.92 -3.79
C ARG A 235 14.28 -21.55 -3.04
N MET A 236 14.32 -21.35 -1.72
CA MET A 236 15.35 -21.81 -0.78
C MET A 236 14.75 -22.31 0.55
#